data_AF-T1AXV3-F1
#
_entry.id   AF-T1AXV3-F1
#
_cell.length_a   1.000
_cell.length_b   1.000
_cell.length_c   1.000
_cell.angle_alpha   90.00
_cell.angle_beta   90.00
_cell.angle_gamma   90.00
#
_symmetry.space_group_name_H-M   'P 1'
#
loop_
_entity.id
_entity.type
_entity.pdbx_description
1 polymer ?
#
loop_
_entity_poly.entity_id
_entity_poly.type
_entity_poly.pdbx_seq_one_letter_code
_entity_poly.pdbx_strand_id
1 'polypeptide(L)'
;RRYASRTLQIGATYEPPPSRRDPFSVDPQEIQGLLAESRVDRVSTLAARAGLGGPIAEEVLARLGLEGTSPAPESAAEVAEGVARSLRELVDEVERGPKGYLYGPGDRPIDVTPFRSRRWTGTEGITEIETATFSEAAHRYFEPRQILPSRAVAAQTEEHRRIAGQREQQVEAIEGLTREAGR
;
A
#
# COMPACT_ATOMS: atom_id res chain seq x y z
N ARG A 1 -15.64 21.40 -6.90
CA ARG A 1 -15.76 20.91 -5.50
C ARG A 1 -14.72 21.65 -4.66
N ARG A 2 -15.11 22.30 -3.56
CA ARG A 2 -14.16 23.03 -2.68
C ARG A 2 -13.57 22.05 -1.68
N TYR A 3 -12.25 21.91 -1.64
CA TYR A 3 -11.53 21.14 -0.62
C TYR A 3 -11.02 22.09 0.47
N ALA A 4 -10.68 21.55 1.65
CA ALA A 4 -10.24 22.36 2.79
C ALA A 4 -9.03 23.27 2.50
N SER A 5 -8.15 22.85 1.57
CA SER A 5 -6.92 23.57 1.23
C SER A 5 -6.86 24.14 -0.19
N ARG A 6 -7.82 23.83 -1.07
CA ARG A 6 -7.82 24.30 -2.47
C ARG A 6 -9.19 24.24 -3.13
N THR A 7 -9.38 25.04 -4.16
CA THR A 7 -10.58 25.00 -5.01
C THR A 7 -10.29 24.22 -6.28
N LEU A 8 -10.94 23.06 -6.45
CA LEU A 8 -10.90 22.29 -7.70
C LEU A 8 -12.19 22.55 -8.47
N GLN A 9 -12.19 23.59 -9.28
CA GLN A 9 -13.29 23.98 -10.14
C GLN A 9 -12.78 24.32 -11.54
N ILE A 10 -13.58 23.99 -12.56
CA ILE A 10 -13.31 24.37 -13.95
C ILE A 10 -13.17 25.90 -14.01
N GLY A 11 -12.08 26.40 -14.57
CA GLY A 11 -11.77 27.84 -14.67
C GLY A 11 -11.12 28.45 -13.42
N ALA A 12 -10.95 27.71 -12.32
CA ALA A 12 -10.17 28.16 -11.19
C ALA A 12 -8.66 27.97 -11.45
N THR A 13 -7.84 28.89 -10.93
CA THR A 13 -6.38 28.73 -10.94
C THR A 13 -5.99 27.48 -10.16
N TYR A 14 -5.17 26.62 -10.78
CA TYR A 14 -4.67 25.42 -10.13
C TYR A 14 -3.68 25.79 -9.02
N GLU A 15 -3.93 25.29 -7.81
CA GLU A 15 -3.00 25.34 -6.69
C GLU A 15 -2.58 23.91 -6.31
N PRO A 16 -1.26 23.63 -6.25
CA PRO A 16 -0.79 22.32 -5.83
C PRO A 16 -1.21 22.03 -4.38
N PRO A 17 -1.30 20.75 -3.98
CA PRO A 17 -1.45 20.41 -2.58
C PRO A 17 -0.30 21.03 -1.74
N PRO A 18 -0.53 21.33 -0.45
CA PRO A 18 0.53 21.78 0.44
C PRO A 18 1.74 20.84 0.34
N SER A 19 2.91 21.42 0.11
CA SER A 19 4.14 20.64 -0.06
C SER A 19 4.41 19.81 1.19
N ARG A 20 4.69 18.53 0.98
CA ARG A 20 5.27 17.67 2.00
C ARG A 20 6.78 17.79 1.94
N ARG A 21 7.46 17.46 3.03
CA ARG A 21 8.91 17.30 3.02
C ARG A 21 9.29 16.25 1.98
N ASP A 22 10.34 16.52 1.21
CA ASP A 22 10.87 15.56 0.25
C ASP A 22 11.55 14.41 1.02
N PRO A 23 11.05 13.16 0.89
CA PRO A 23 11.56 12.00 1.61
C PRO A 23 12.98 11.59 1.21
N PHE A 24 13.50 12.07 0.08
CA PHE A 24 14.85 11.75 -0.40
C PHE A 24 15.89 12.81 -0.04
N SER A 25 15.44 13.95 0.50
CA SER A 25 16.28 15.06 0.99
C SER A 25 16.49 15.03 2.51
N VAL A 26 16.06 13.97 3.19
CA VAL A 26 16.03 13.94 4.66
C VAL A 26 17.45 13.86 5.22
N ASP A 27 17.73 14.76 6.16
CA ASP A 27 19.01 14.87 6.84
C ASP A 27 19.25 13.67 7.78
N PRO A 28 20.41 12.98 7.73
CA PRO A 28 20.69 11.86 8.64
C PRO A 28 20.54 12.23 10.11
N GLN A 29 20.90 13.45 10.51
CA GLN A 29 20.78 13.96 11.87
C GLN A 29 19.31 14.05 12.31
N GLU A 30 18.42 14.40 11.38
CA GLU A 30 16.98 14.39 11.63
C GLU A 30 16.45 12.97 11.78
N ILE A 31 16.85 12.03 10.91
CA ILE A 31 16.48 10.62 11.03
C ILE A 31 16.95 10.06 12.39
N GLN A 32 18.19 10.37 12.79
CA GLN A 32 18.75 9.97 14.07
C GLN A 32 17.89 10.48 15.23
N GLY A 33 17.50 11.77 15.21
CA GLY A 33 16.62 12.35 16.22
C GLY A 33 15.27 11.65 16.28
N LEU A 34 14.64 11.42 15.12
CA LEU A 34 13.36 10.71 15.04
C LEU A 34 13.44 9.28 15.60
N LEU A 35 14.53 8.56 15.31
CA LEU A 35 14.76 7.20 15.80
C LEU A 35 15.05 7.19 17.31
N ALA A 36 15.90 8.08 17.81
CA ALA A 36 16.28 8.16 19.22
C ALA A 36 15.11 8.52 20.14
N GLU A 37 14.17 9.35 19.66
CA GLU A 37 12.97 9.73 20.41
C GLU A 37 11.83 8.70 20.29
N SER A 38 11.95 7.73 19.38
CA SER A 38 10.84 6.86 19.06
C SER A 38 10.58 5.83 20.15
N ARG A 39 9.29 5.57 20.41
CA ARG A 39 8.81 4.52 21.31
C ARG A 39 8.19 3.34 20.57
N VAL A 40 8.17 3.41 19.23
CA VAL A 40 7.66 2.37 18.34
C VAL A 40 8.80 1.81 17.51
N ASP A 41 8.51 0.78 16.73
CA ASP A 41 9.49 0.12 15.88
C ASP A 41 10.06 1.06 14.79
N ARG A 42 11.20 0.68 14.22
CA ARG A 42 11.96 1.50 13.25
C ARG A 42 11.17 1.72 11.97
N VAL A 43 10.43 0.72 11.49
CA VAL A 43 9.62 0.83 10.28
C VAL A 43 8.53 1.86 10.48
N SER A 44 7.74 1.75 11.55
CA SER A 44 6.68 2.71 11.90
C SER A 44 7.22 4.12 12.04
N THR A 45 8.39 4.28 12.66
CA THR A 45 9.06 5.58 12.84
C THR A 45 9.44 6.21 11.51
N LEU A 46 10.16 5.47 10.66
CA LEU A 46 10.62 5.95 9.35
C LEU A 46 9.45 6.20 8.39
N ALA A 47 8.45 5.32 8.40
CA ALA A 47 7.28 5.45 7.54
C ALA A 47 6.45 6.69 7.88
N ALA A 48 6.13 6.88 9.18
CA ALA A 48 5.21 7.92 9.62
C ALA A 48 5.88 9.27 9.89
N ARG A 49 7.05 9.28 10.56
CA ARG A 49 7.71 10.51 10.99
C ARG A 49 8.74 11.02 9.97
N ALA A 50 9.46 10.13 9.30
CA ALA A 50 10.43 10.52 8.26
C ALA A 50 9.78 10.63 6.86
N GLY A 51 8.51 10.22 6.71
CA GLY A 51 7.75 10.41 5.48
C GLY A 51 8.08 9.45 4.35
N LEU A 52 8.80 8.35 4.63
CA LEU A 52 9.20 7.37 3.61
C LEU A 52 8.04 6.47 3.14
N GLY A 53 6.99 6.33 3.97
CA GLY A 53 5.98 5.28 3.79
C GLY A 53 6.51 3.88 4.14
N GLY A 54 5.60 2.95 4.39
CA GLY A 54 5.93 1.60 4.87
C GLY A 54 6.89 0.83 3.95
N PRO A 55 6.57 0.66 2.65
CA PRO A 55 7.40 -0.16 1.75
C PRO A 55 8.84 0.34 1.59
N ILE A 56 9.05 1.66 1.54
CA ILE A 56 10.41 2.22 1.43
C ILE A 56 11.15 2.10 2.76
N ALA A 57 10.47 2.31 3.89
CA ALA A 57 11.06 2.11 5.22
C ALA A 57 11.52 0.65 5.43
N GLU A 58 10.71 -0.32 5.02
CA GLU A 58 11.07 -1.74 5.03
C GLU A 58 12.26 -2.03 4.10
N GLU A 59 12.24 -1.50 2.88
CA GLU A 59 13.29 -1.72 1.89
C GLU A 59 14.65 -1.21 2.37
N VAL A 60 14.73 0.01 2.90
CA VAL A 60 16.01 0.58 3.36
C VAL A 60 16.57 -0.16 4.56
N LEU A 61 15.72 -0.64 5.47
CA LEU A 61 16.14 -1.45 6.60
C LEU A 61 16.60 -2.85 6.16
N ALA A 62 15.89 -3.48 5.22
CA ALA A 62 16.29 -4.75 4.62
C ALA A 62 17.64 -4.64 3.90
N ARG A 63 17.91 -3.52 3.21
CA ARG A 63 19.22 -3.24 2.58
C ARG A 63 20.36 -3.12 3.59
N LEU A 64 20.07 -2.66 4.80
CA LEU A 64 21.02 -2.61 5.92
C LEU A 64 21.14 -3.94 6.67
N GLY A 65 20.36 -4.98 6.30
CA GLY A 65 20.31 -6.25 7.03
C GLY A 65 19.67 -6.12 8.41
N LEU A 66 18.83 -5.11 8.62
CA LEU A 66 18.16 -4.84 9.88
C LEU A 66 16.71 -5.29 9.83
N GLU A 67 16.27 -6.03 10.85
CA GLU A 67 14.86 -6.32 11.04
C GLU A 67 14.12 -5.09 11.60
N GLY A 68 12.94 -4.82 11.05
CA GLY A 68 12.18 -3.61 11.34
C GLY A 68 11.60 -3.51 12.76
N THR A 69 11.46 -4.65 13.45
CA THR A 69 10.74 -4.82 14.73
C THR A 69 11.58 -4.52 15.97
N SER A 70 12.90 -4.31 15.84
CA SER A 70 13.77 -4.00 16.98
C SER A 70 13.63 -2.54 17.42
N PRO A 71 13.53 -2.26 18.74
CA PRO A 71 13.53 -0.88 19.24
C PRO A 71 14.80 -0.11 18.83
N ALA A 72 14.66 1.18 18.56
CA ALA A 72 15.80 2.06 18.33
C ALA A 72 16.29 2.61 19.67
N PRO A 73 17.46 2.17 20.19
CA PRO A 73 18.33 3.18 20.81
C PRO A 73 19.86 2.98 20.69
N GLU A 74 20.42 1.80 20.39
CA GLU A 74 21.88 1.62 20.52
C GLU A 74 22.71 2.10 19.32
N SER A 75 22.14 2.11 18.10
CA SER A 75 22.85 2.45 16.87
C SER A 75 22.13 3.47 15.99
N ALA A 76 21.31 4.36 16.59
CA ALA A 76 20.46 5.29 15.83
C ALA A 76 21.22 6.16 14.81
N ALA A 77 22.45 6.58 15.12
CA ALA A 77 23.30 7.34 14.21
C ALA A 77 23.73 6.51 12.98
N GLU A 78 24.23 5.29 13.21
CA GLU A 78 24.65 4.37 12.14
C GLU A 78 23.47 3.97 11.25
N VAL A 79 22.31 3.70 11.86
CA VAL A 79 21.07 3.40 11.15
C VAL A 79 20.65 4.60 10.30
N ALA A 80 20.71 5.81 10.84
CA ALA A 80 20.32 7.02 10.11
C ALA A 80 21.21 7.29 8.89
N GLU A 81 22.54 7.19 9.05
CA GLU A 81 23.47 7.30 7.93
C GLU A 81 23.26 6.20 6.89
N GLY A 82 23.03 4.97 7.35
CA GLY A 82 22.71 3.83 6.50
C GLY A 82 21.45 4.05 5.69
N VAL A 83 20.38 4.53 6.33
CA VAL A 83 19.10 4.83 5.66
C VAL A 83 19.28 5.91 4.61
N ALA A 84 19.94 7.02 4.94
CA ALA A 84 20.17 8.12 3.99
C ALA A 84 21.07 7.71 2.81
N ARG A 85 22.01 6.78 3.03
CA ARG A 85 22.81 6.19 1.95
C ARG A 85 21.96 5.29 1.06
N SER A 86 21.21 4.34 1.66
CA SER A 86 20.33 3.41 0.95
C SER A 86 19.27 4.14 0.12
N LEU A 87 18.71 5.24 0.62
CA LEU A 87 17.75 6.07 -0.12
C LEU A 87 18.39 6.68 -1.38
N ARG A 88 19.59 7.25 -1.26
CA ARG A 88 20.32 7.79 -2.41
C ARG A 88 20.66 6.71 -3.44
N GLU A 89 21.12 5.55 -2.97
CA GLU A 89 21.40 4.41 -3.85
C GLU A 89 20.14 3.91 -4.58
N LEU A 90 18.98 3.89 -3.91
CA LEU A 90 17.70 3.55 -4.53
C LEU A 90 17.30 4.53 -5.62
N VAL A 91 17.44 5.84 -5.37
CA VAL A 91 17.15 6.88 -6.37
C VAL A 91 18.08 6.72 -7.57
N ASP A 92 19.39 6.58 -7.34
CA ASP A 92 20.38 6.33 -8.37
C ASP A 92 20.10 5.06 -9.20
N GLU A 93 19.68 3.97 -8.55
CA GLU A 93 19.31 2.71 -9.20
C GLU A 93 18.14 2.91 -10.16
N VAL A 94 17.12 3.68 -9.74
CA VAL A 94 15.94 3.97 -10.54
C VAL A 94 16.27 4.94 -11.68
N GLU A 95 17.10 5.96 -11.46
CA GLU A 95 17.44 6.95 -12.50
C GLU A 95 18.29 6.37 -13.64
N ARG A 96 19.13 5.36 -13.37
CA ARG A 96 20.01 4.75 -14.39
C ARG A 96 19.28 3.86 -15.39
N GLY A 97 18.02 3.50 -15.13
CA GLY A 97 17.21 2.66 -16.00
C GLY A 97 16.41 1.64 -15.19
N PRO A 98 15.17 1.97 -14.80
CA PRO A 98 14.41 1.13 -13.89
C PRO A 98 13.85 -0.08 -14.64
N LYS A 99 14.20 -1.26 -14.16
CA LYS A 99 13.49 -2.50 -14.51
C LYS A 99 12.21 -2.62 -13.68
N GLY A 100 11.32 -3.55 -14.02
CA GLY A 100 10.14 -3.80 -13.21
C GLY A 100 10.24 -5.14 -12.49
N TYR A 101 9.86 -5.17 -11.22
CA TYR A 101 9.86 -6.37 -10.38
C TYR A 101 8.49 -6.59 -9.76
N LEU A 102 7.94 -7.78 -9.96
CA LEU A 102 6.70 -8.26 -9.35
C LEU A 102 7.01 -9.26 -8.24
N TYR A 103 6.29 -9.14 -7.13
CA TYR A 103 6.42 -10.04 -5.98
C TYR A 103 5.08 -10.67 -5.64
N GLY A 104 5.01 -11.98 -5.46
CA GLY A 104 3.82 -12.67 -4.96
C GLY A 104 3.80 -14.17 -5.26
N PRO A 105 2.76 -14.90 -4.79
CA PRO A 105 2.59 -16.31 -5.10
C PRO A 105 2.10 -16.50 -6.54
N GLY A 106 3.00 -16.92 -7.43
CA GLY A 106 2.67 -17.32 -8.80
C GLY A 106 2.05 -16.18 -9.62
N ASP A 107 0.78 -16.35 -10.01
CA ASP A 107 0.04 -15.42 -10.87
C ASP A 107 -0.59 -14.23 -10.11
N ARG A 108 -0.41 -14.16 -8.79
CA ARG A 108 -0.97 -13.11 -7.92
C ARG A 108 0.14 -12.26 -7.32
N PRO A 109 0.68 -11.27 -8.06
CA PRO A 109 1.59 -10.30 -7.49
C PRO A 109 0.86 -9.49 -6.41
N ILE A 110 1.47 -9.42 -5.24
CA ILE A 110 1.09 -8.59 -4.10
C ILE A 110 1.84 -7.26 -4.09
N ASP A 111 2.99 -7.18 -4.78
CA ASP A 111 3.78 -5.96 -4.85
C ASP A 111 4.47 -5.71 -6.21
N VAL A 112 4.69 -4.41 -6.40
CA VAL A 112 5.13 -3.59 -7.52
C VAL A 112 6.37 -2.71 -7.35
N THR A 113 7.57 -3.00 -7.86
CA THR A 113 8.70 -2.05 -7.68
C THR A 113 9.55 -1.79 -8.93
N PRO A 114 10.14 -0.58 -9.07
CA PRO A 114 11.04 -0.22 -10.17
C PRO A 114 12.51 -0.59 -9.93
N PHE A 115 12.80 -1.29 -8.84
CA PHE A 115 14.13 -1.72 -8.40
C PHE A 115 14.00 -3.12 -7.79
N ARG A 116 15.09 -3.87 -7.65
CA ARG A 116 15.01 -5.19 -7.00
C ARG A 116 14.85 -4.99 -5.49
N SER A 117 13.69 -5.31 -4.96
CA SER A 117 13.36 -5.15 -3.54
C SER A 117 13.97 -6.25 -2.68
N ARG A 118 14.67 -5.84 -1.61
CA ARG A 118 15.21 -6.76 -0.60
C ARG A 118 14.21 -7.10 0.49
N ARG A 119 13.13 -6.32 0.68
CA ARG A 119 12.14 -6.57 1.74
C ARG A 119 11.40 -7.91 1.61
N TRP A 120 11.39 -8.50 0.41
CA TRP A 120 10.79 -9.80 0.12
C TRP A 120 11.79 -10.97 0.17
N THR A 121 13.07 -10.70 0.45
CA THR A 121 14.12 -11.73 0.43
C THR A 121 13.87 -12.74 1.55
N GLY A 122 13.79 -14.02 1.19
CA GLY A 122 13.58 -15.10 2.17
C GLY A 122 12.15 -15.21 2.70
N THR A 123 11.20 -14.42 2.18
CA THR A 123 9.78 -14.56 2.55
C THR A 123 9.18 -15.80 1.88
N GLU A 124 8.66 -16.72 2.70
CA GLU A 124 8.05 -17.96 2.20
C GLU A 124 6.84 -17.66 1.31
N GLY A 125 6.76 -18.36 0.17
CA GLY A 125 5.64 -18.22 -0.78
C GLY A 125 5.69 -16.98 -1.67
N ILE A 126 6.72 -16.13 -1.56
CA ILE A 126 6.92 -14.98 -2.45
C ILE A 126 7.89 -15.34 -3.56
N THR A 127 7.41 -15.26 -4.80
CA THR A 127 8.26 -15.36 -6.00
C THR A 127 8.51 -13.97 -6.58
N GLU A 128 9.67 -13.81 -7.21
CA GLU A 128 10.06 -12.58 -7.89
C GLU A 128 10.05 -12.81 -9.41
N ILE A 129 9.44 -11.88 -10.15
CA ILE A 129 9.44 -11.86 -11.62
C ILE A 129 9.99 -10.51 -12.10
N GLU A 130 11.12 -10.56 -12.81
CA GLU A 130 11.71 -9.41 -13.47
C GLU A 130 11.05 -9.16 -14.85
N THR A 131 10.90 -7.88 -15.20
CA THR A 131 10.38 -7.39 -16.48
C THR A 131 11.31 -6.31 -17.03
N ALA A 132 11.21 -6.04 -18.34
CA ALA A 132 12.12 -5.10 -18.99
C ALA A 132 11.96 -3.66 -18.51
N THR A 133 10.75 -3.28 -18.09
CA THR A 133 10.44 -1.92 -17.62
C THR A 133 9.48 -1.95 -16.43
N PHE A 134 9.54 -0.93 -15.57
CA PHE A 134 8.55 -0.78 -14.50
C PHE A 134 7.12 -0.68 -15.03
N SER A 135 6.89 -0.05 -16.18
CA SER A 135 5.56 0.06 -16.79
C SER A 135 4.95 -1.30 -17.14
N GLU A 136 5.76 -2.25 -17.62
CA GLU A 136 5.32 -3.62 -17.90
C GLU A 136 4.92 -4.35 -16.62
N ALA A 137 5.74 -4.28 -15.57
CA ALA A 137 5.40 -4.83 -14.27
C ALA A 137 4.12 -4.20 -13.72
N ALA A 138 4.00 -2.87 -13.73
CA ALA A 138 2.82 -2.16 -13.24
C ALA A 138 1.56 -2.56 -14.01
N HIS A 139 1.63 -2.75 -15.33
CA HIS A 139 0.51 -3.24 -16.12
C HIS A 139 0.01 -4.60 -15.61
N ARG A 140 0.90 -5.57 -15.42
CA ARG A 140 0.55 -6.91 -14.92
C ARG A 140 0.10 -6.92 -13.45
N TYR A 141 0.55 -5.95 -12.66
CA TYR A 141 0.11 -5.77 -11.29
C TYR A 141 -1.36 -5.30 -11.25
N PHE A 142 -1.68 -4.26 -12.02
CA PHE A 142 -3.01 -3.66 -12.08
C PHE A 142 -3.96 -4.31 -13.08
N GLU A 143 -3.52 -5.33 -13.82
CA GLU A 143 -4.37 -6.10 -14.72
C GLU A 143 -5.62 -6.56 -13.95
N PRO A 144 -6.84 -6.24 -14.45
CA PRO A 144 -8.08 -6.64 -13.80
C PRO A 144 -8.17 -8.16 -13.76
N ARG A 145 -7.77 -8.77 -12.65
CA ARG A 145 -8.02 -10.18 -12.39
C ARG A 145 -9.48 -10.30 -11.97
N GLN A 146 -10.22 -11.26 -12.54
CA GLN A 146 -11.49 -11.67 -11.97
C GLN A 146 -11.21 -12.13 -10.53
N ILE A 147 -11.57 -11.29 -9.57
CA ILE A 147 -11.60 -11.68 -8.18
C ILE A 147 -12.74 -12.69 -8.10
N LEU A 148 -12.41 -13.97 -8.25
CA LEU A 148 -13.34 -15.01 -7.85
C LEU A 148 -13.64 -14.74 -6.37
N PRO A 149 -14.91 -14.49 -6.00
CA PRO A 149 -15.24 -14.19 -4.62
C PRO A 149 -14.69 -15.31 -3.75
N SER A 150 -14.07 -14.95 -2.62
CA SER A 150 -13.63 -15.96 -1.66
C SER A 150 -14.84 -16.85 -1.30
N ARG A 151 -14.61 -18.11 -0.92
CA ARG A 151 -15.72 -19.01 -0.54
C ARG A 151 -16.65 -18.38 0.51
N ALA A 152 -16.08 -17.60 1.44
CA ALA A 152 -16.85 -16.86 2.45
C ALA A 152 -17.69 -15.73 1.84
N VAL A 153 -17.14 -14.94 0.93
CA VAL A 153 -17.87 -13.86 0.24
C VAL A 153 -18.94 -14.42 -0.69
N ALA A 154 -18.65 -15.53 -1.38
CA ALA A 154 -19.61 -16.24 -2.22
C ALA A 154 -20.79 -16.78 -1.39
N ALA A 155 -20.51 -17.41 -0.24
CA ALA A 155 -21.54 -17.91 0.67
C ALA A 155 -22.43 -16.79 1.23
N GLN A 156 -21.83 -15.68 1.67
CA GLN A 156 -22.61 -14.51 2.14
C GLN A 156 -23.48 -13.91 1.03
N THR A 157 -22.96 -13.84 -0.20
CA THR A 157 -23.72 -13.32 -1.35
C THR A 157 -24.92 -14.19 -1.67
N GLU A 158 -24.77 -15.52 -1.58
CA GLU A 158 -25.87 -16.47 -1.80
C GLU A 158 -26.93 -16.38 -0.67
N GLU A 159 -26.48 -16.28 0.58
CA GLU A 159 -27.37 -16.11 1.73
C GLU A 159 -28.19 -14.81 1.62
N HIS A 160 -27.55 -13.69 1.28
CA HIS A 160 -28.24 -12.43 1.05
C HIS A 160 -29.26 -12.53 -0.09
N ARG A 161 -28.94 -13.23 -1.17
CA ARG A 161 -29.86 -13.44 -2.30
C ARG A 161 -31.07 -14.28 -1.87
N ARG A 162 -30.85 -15.31 -1.06
CA ARG A 162 -31.93 -16.14 -0.49
C ARG A 162 -32.86 -15.34 0.41
N ILE A 163 -32.30 -14.54 1.31
CA ILE A 163 -33.07 -13.69 2.23
C ILE A 163 -33.88 -12.64 1.44
N ALA A 164 -33.29 -12.03 0.42
CA ALA A 164 -33.98 -11.07 -0.44
C ALA A 164 -35.19 -11.70 -1.13
N GLY A 165 -35.03 -12.90 -1.71
CA GLY A 165 -36.15 -13.62 -2.35
C GLY A 165 -37.25 -14.02 -1.36
N GLN A 166 -36.89 -14.45 -0.14
CA GLN A 166 -37.88 -14.75 0.91
C GLN A 166 -38.67 -13.50 1.32
N ARG A 167 -38.01 -12.35 1.42
CA ARG A 167 -38.67 -11.08 1.74
C ARG A 167 -39.65 -10.68 0.65
N GLU A 168 -39.28 -10.85 -0.60
CA GLU A 168 -40.11 -10.53 -1.76
C GLU A 168 -41.40 -11.37 -1.77
N GLN A 169 -41.28 -12.68 -1.54
CA GLN A 169 -42.42 -13.59 -1.40
C GLN A 169 -43.35 -13.23 -0.22
N GLN A 170 -42.78 -12.82 0.92
CA GLN A 170 -43.58 -12.40 2.07
C GLN A 170 -44.33 -11.10 1.81
N VAL A 171 -43.71 -10.14 1.10
CA VAL A 171 -44.36 -8.89 0.70
C VAL A 171 -45.53 -9.18 -0.25
N GLU A 172 -45.32 -10.02 -1.27
CA GLU A 172 -46.40 -10.42 -2.19
C GLU A 172 -47.56 -11.14 -1.47
N ALA A 173 -47.25 -12.02 -0.50
CA ALA A 173 -48.26 -12.71 0.29
C ALA A 173 -49.09 -11.75 1.17
N ILE A 174 -48.43 -10.78 1.82
CA ILE A 174 -49.10 -9.74 2.61
C ILE A 174 -50.00 -8.89 1.71
N GLU A 175 -49.51 -8.45 0.54
CA GLU A 175 -50.30 -7.67 -0.41
C GLU A 175 -51.51 -8.45 -0.95
N GLY A 176 -51.37 -9.77 -1.16
CA GLY A 176 -52.45 -10.67 -1.53
C GLY A 176 -53.55 -10.73 -0.47
N LEU A 177 -53.16 -10.99 0.78
CA LEU A 177 -54.08 -11.08 1.91
C LEU A 177 -54.79 -9.74 2.20
N THR A 178 -54.08 -8.62 2.04
CA THR A 178 -54.66 -7.28 2.24
C THR A 178 -55.70 -6.94 1.15
N ARG A 179 -55.52 -7.43 -0.08
CA ARG A 179 -56.50 -7.31 -1.17
C ARG A 179 -57.74 -8.17 -0.95
N GLU A 180 -57.59 -9.34 -0.34
CA GLU A 180 -58.71 -10.24 -0.03
C GLU A 180 -59.52 -9.76 1.18
N ALA A 181 -58.88 -9.21 2.21
CA ALA A 181 -59.56 -8.67 3.40
C ALA A 181 -60.26 -7.31 3.17
N GLY A 182 -59.97 -6.64 2.05
CA GLY A 182 -60.61 -5.38 1.65
C GLY A 182 -61.83 -5.54 0.74
N ARG A 183 -62.28 -6.77 0.46
CA ARG A 183 -63.55 -7.09 -0.21
C ARG A 183 -64.59 -7.57 0.81
#